data_AF-A0A094KDD2-F1
#
_entry.id   AF-A0A094KDD2-F1
#
_cell.length_a   1.000
_cell.length_b   1.000
_cell.length_c   1.000
_cell.angle_alpha   90.00
_cell.angle_beta   90.00
_cell.angle_gamma   90.00
#
_symmetry.space_group_name_H-M   'P 1'
#
loop_
_entity.id
_entity.type
_entity.pdbx_description
1 polymer ?
#
loop_
_entity_poly.entity_id
_entity_poly.type
_entity_poly.pdbx_seq_one_letter_code
_entity_poly.pdbx_strand_id
1 'polypeptide(L)'
;GKPNLMDMGSLMIKPVQRVMKYPLLLSELLNSTPASHPDHKVLQDALFAMKNINVNINELKRRKDLVLKYKRNDDDETLKEKFSRLNIHSISKKSKRVTSHLKILTGGEPQVKDRTFNKEEKLFRSLEKTVKLCVKNISLSSQHLQDSIHLAAQNITGLQEILQDKDEVNDCLKKQNTANLCEDLMAQLDKLVLTPLLALQALFSGPQKLIQKRYDKLLDYNSYLQRSTGEELDLAKKDYEALNAQLVEELQVFNRAAKKIVLNCLHCFITLLRNIMSAALQSNSVVVVPVPLSSSSICEVQNQLMEEVHKLNFVKENSSATFIERKLSLEKKKSVPSPLESPRQTEGHRSKLLSTYSTDLLYQAKRKCNATQEFDIDLHEGELVAVVEQKDPFGSTSRWLVDTG
;
A
#
# COMPACT_ATOMS: atom_id res chain seq x y z
N GLY A 1 -10.60 -57.46 26.92
CA GLY A 1 -9.98 -56.12 26.91
C GLY A 1 -10.97 -55.13 26.32
N LYS A 2 -11.28 -54.04 27.03
CA LYS A 2 -12.22 -53.01 26.57
C LYS A 2 -11.67 -52.31 25.32
N PRO A 3 -12.46 -52.07 24.26
CA PRO A 3 -11.99 -51.33 23.10
C PRO A 3 -11.83 -49.86 23.49
N ASN A 4 -10.63 -49.31 23.32
CA ASN A 4 -10.34 -47.89 23.48
C ASN A 4 -11.19 -47.07 22.50
N LEU A 5 -12.34 -46.61 22.97
CA LEU A 5 -13.30 -45.76 22.25
C LEU A 5 -13.03 -44.27 22.54
N MET A 6 -11.76 -43.84 22.61
CA MET A 6 -11.40 -42.51 23.12
C MET A 6 -10.61 -41.65 22.14
N ASP A 7 -10.27 -42.15 20.94
CA ASP A 7 -9.62 -41.34 19.91
C ASP A 7 -10.54 -41.14 18.71
N MET A 8 -10.89 -39.88 18.43
CA MET A 8 -11.66 -39.47 17.25
C MET A 8 -10.99 -39.94 15.96
N GLY A 9 -9.66 -39.98 15.91
CA GLY A 9 -8.90 -40.53 14.78
C GLY A 9 -9.25 -41.99 14.50
N SER A 10 -9.25 -42.83 15.55
CA SER A 10 -9.62 -44.24 15.45
C SER A 10 -11.06 -44.50 15.00
N LEU A 11 -12.00 -43.62 15.39
CA LEU A 11 -13.41 -43.70 15.00
C LEU A 11 -13.63 -43.33 13.53
N MET A 12 -12.85 -42.37 13.02
CA MET A 12 -12.94 -41.86 11.64
C MET A 12 -12.29 -42.80 10.60
N ILE A 13 -11.49 -43.77 11.02
CA ILE A 13 -10.85 -44.75 10.12
C ILE A 13 -11.88 -45.76 9.56
N LYS A 14 -12.83 -46.20 10.39
CA LYS A 14 -13.76 -47.28 10.01
C LYS A 14 -14.67 -46.92 8.83
N PRO A 15 -15.27 -45.72 8.74
CA PRO A 15 -16.07 -45.32 7.58
C PRO A 15 -15.27 -45.33 6.27
N VAL A 16 -14.02 -44.86 6.29
CA VAL A 16 -13.13 -44.86 5.10
C VAL A 16 -12.83 -46.29 4.65
N GLN A 17 -12.50 -47.18 5.60
CA GLN A 17 -12.28 -48.60 5.32
C GLN A 17 -13.55 -49.32 4.81
N ARG A 18 -14.73 -48.89 5.27
CA ARG A 18 -16.01 -49.45 4.85
C ARG A 18 -16.34 -49.11 3.41
N VAL A 19 -16.09 -47.86 2.98
CA VAL A 19 -16.29 -47.40 1.60
C VAL A 19 -15.48 -48.25 0.60
N MET A 20 -14.26 -48.64 0.96
CA MET A 20 -13.41 -49.49 0.12
C MET A 20 -13.96 -50.90 -0.10
N LYS A 21 -14.89 -51.38 0.73
CA LYS A 21 -15.47 -52.73 0.65
C LYS A 21 -16.73 -52.79 -0.24
N TYR A 22 -17.41 -51.66 -0.46
CA TYR A 22 -18.64 -51.66 -1.26
C TYR A 22 -18.45 -52.09 -2.73
N PRO A 23 -17.33 -51.80 -3.42
CA PRO A 23 -17.12 -52.35 -4.76
C PRO A 23 -17.03 -53.88 -4.79
N LEU A 24 -16.50 -54.52 -3.74
CA LEU A 24 -16.43 -55.98 -3.66
C LEU A 24 -17.83 -56.58 -3.52
N LEU A 25 -18.62 -56.03 -2.61
CA LEU A 25 -20.01 -56.45 -2.37
C LEU A 25 -20.90 -56.21 -3.59
N LEU A 26 -20.77 -55.05 -4.24
CA LEU A 26 -21.52 -54.73 -5.45
C LEU A 26 -21.09 -55.59 -6.65
N SER A 27 -19.81 -55.96 -6.74
CA SER A 27 -19.32 -56.87 -7.78
C SER A 27 -19.88 -58.28 -7.59
N GLU A 28 -19.94 -58.77 -6.36
CA GLU A 28 -20.47 -60.10 -6.05
C GLU A 28 -21.99 -60.18 -6.26
N LEU A 29 -22.71 -59.11 -5.91
CA LEU A 29 -24.13 -58.96 -6.18
C LEU A 29 -24.42 -58.88 -7.69
N LEU A 30 -23.62 -58.11 -8.45
CA LEU A 30 -23.74 -58.01 -9.90
C LEU A 30 -23.47 -59.37 -10.58
N ASN A 31 -22.45 -60.10 -10.13
CA ASN A 31 -22.13 -61.44 -10.65
C ASN A 31 -23.23 -62.48 -10.36
N SER A 32 -23.99 -62.27 -9.28
CA SER A 32 -25.12 -63.12 -8.90
C SER A 32 -26.45 -62.68 -9.52
N THR A 33 -26.47 -61.57 -10.28
CA THR A 33 -27.66 -61.00 -10.89
C THR A 33 -27.62 -61.18 -12.41
N PRO A 34 -28.55 -61.95 -13.01
CA PRO A 34 -28.60 -62.16 -14.46
C PRO A 34 -28.74 -60.84 -15.25
N ALA A 35 -28.19 -60.79 -16.46
CA ALA A 35 -28.23 -59.59 -17.31
C ALA A 35 -29.67 -59.15 -17.71
N SER A 36 -30.64 -60.05 -17.62
CA SER A 36 -32.06 -59.78 -17.88
C SER A 36 -32.81 -59.16 -16.70
N HIS A 37 -32.18 -59.07 -15.51
CA HIS A 37 -32.80 -58.52 -14.32
C HIS A 37 -32.84 -56.98 -14.38
N PRO A 38 -33.94 -56.31 -13.99
CA PRO A 38 -34.06 -54.85 -14.04
C PRO A 38 -32.96 -54.12 -13.26
N ASP A 39 -32.49 -54.71 -12.16
CA ASP A 39 -31.45 -54.09 -11.30
C ASP A 39 -30.02 -54.28 -11.84
N HIS A 40 -29.79 -55.12 -12.86
CA HIS A 40 -28.43 -55.42 -13.34
C HIS A 40 -27.69 -54.16 -13.81
N LYS A 41 -28.38 -53.28 -14.56
CA LYS A 41 -27.81 -52.01 -15.04
C LYS A 41 -27.53 -51.04 -13.90
N VAL A 42 -28.45 -50.93 -12.94
CA VAL A 42 -28.31 -50.05 -11.77
C VAL A 42 -27.14 -50.50 -10.89
N LEU A 43 -26.97 -51.81 -10.71
CA LEU A 43 -25.83 -52.40 -9.99
C LEU A 43 -24.50 -52.15 -10.69
N GLN A 44 -24.48 -52.22 -12.02
CA GLN A 44 -23.29 -51.90 -12.82
C GLN A 44 -22.89 -50.42 -12.67
N ASP A 45 -23.86 -49.50 -12.75
CA ASP A 45 -23.63 -48.06 -12.57
C ASP A 45 -23.17 -47.74 -11.14
N ALA A 46 -23.79 -48.36 -10.13
CA ALA A 46 -23.40 -48.21 -8.73
C ALA A 46 -21.97 -48.73 -8.47
N LEU A 47 -21.60 -49.87 -9.06
CA LEU A 47 -20.25 -50.42 -8.98
C LEU A 47 -19.22 -49.48 -9.61
N PHE A 48 -19.54 -48.90 -10.77
CA PHE A 48 -18.68 -47.92 -11.44
C PHE A 48 -18.51 -46.65 -10.60
N ALA A 49 -19.60 -46.08 -10.08
CA ALA A 49 -19.56 -44.91 -9.21
C ALA A 49 -18.71 -45.15 -7.94
N MET A 50 -18.87 -46.31 -7.30
CA MET A 50 -18.12 -46.65 -6.08
C MET A 50 -16.63 -46.89 -6.36
N LYS A 51 -16.27 -47.45 -7.52
CA LYS A 51 -14.86 -47.54 -7.98
C LYS A 51 -14.25 -46.15 -8.18
N ASN A 52 -14.99 -45.23 -8.81
CA ASN A 52 -14.52 -43.85 -9.02
C ASN A 52 -14.32 -43.09 -7.70
N ILE A 53 -15.19 -43.28 -6.71
CA ILE A 53 -15.03 -42.71 -5.37
C ILE A 53 -13.73 -43.19 -4.72
N ASN A 54 -13.40 -44.48 -4.80
CA ASN A 54 -12.14 -45.01 -4.25
C ASN A 54 -10.90 -44.42 -4.94
N VAL A 55 -10.94 -44.26 -6.26
CA VAL A 55 -9.85 -43.61 -7.01
C VAL A 55 -9.68 -42.16 -6.54
N ASN A 56 -10.78 -41.42 -6.39
CA ASN A 56 -10.75 -40.03 -5.94
C ASN A 56 -10.25 -39.90 -4.49
N ILE A 57 -10.64 -40.80 -3.58
CA ILE A 57 -10.14 -40.84 -2.19
C ILE A 57 -8.63 -41.09 -2.16
N ASN A 58 -8.14 -42.06 -2.94
CA ASN A 58 -6.70 -42.36 -3.03
C ASN A 58 -5.91 -41.18 -3.59
N GLU A 59 -6.45 -40.53 -4.62
CA GLU A 59 -5.83 -39.37 -5.25
C GLU A 59 -5.83 -38.15 -4.31
N LEU A 60 -6.91 -37.91 -3.57
CA LEU A 60 -6.98 -36.87 -2.54
C LEU A 60 -5.96 -37.12 -1.41
N LYS A 61 -5.82 -38.38 -0.97
CA LYS A 61 -4.78 -38.77 0.01
C LYS A 61 -3.39 -38.50 -0.54
N ARG A 62 -3.10 -38.94 -1.78
CA ARG A 62 -1.82 -38.68 -2.45
C ARG A 62 -1.51 -37.18 -2.51
N ARG A 63 -2.50 -36.34 -2.89
CA ARG A 63 -2.34 -34.88 -2.95
C ARG A 63 -2.07 -34.28 -1.56
N LYS A 64 -2.77 -34.73 -0.52
CA LYS A 64 -2.51 -34.29 0.86
C LYS A 64 -1.12 -34.70 1.36
N ASP A 65 -0.72 -35.95 1.12
CA ASP A 65 0.59 -36.46 1.50
C ASP A 65 1.72 -35.72 0.76
N LEU A 66 1.48 -35.36 -0.50
CA LEU A 66 2.38 -34.52 -1.30
C LEU A 66 2.55 -33.15 -0.64
N VAL A 67 1.45 -32.47 -0.30
CA VAL A 67 1.47 -31.16 0.37
C VAL A 67 2.18 -31.24 1.73
N LEU A 68 1.89 -32.25 2.55
CA LEU A 68 2.53 -32.48 3.85
C LEU A 68 4.04 -32.69 3.71
N LYS A 69 4.48 -33.49 2.73
CA LYS A 69 5.90 -33.72 2.44
C LYS A 69 6.64 -32.42 2.11
N TYR A 70 5.99 -31.45 1.46
CA TYR A 70 6.61 -30.17 1.13
C TYR A 70 6.45 -29.10 2.21
N LYS A 71 5.47 -29.24 3.10
CA LYS A 71 5.31 -28.38 4.28
C LYS A 71 6.35 -28.71 5.37
N ARG A 72 6.64 -29.99 5.59
CA ARG A 72 7.54 -30.46 6.68
C ARG A 72 9.03 -30.17 6.48
N ASN A 73 9.48 -29.83 5.28
CA ASN A 73 10.91 -29.70 4.95
C ASN A 73 11.52 -28.32 5.23
N ASP A 74 10.77 -27.35 5.77
CA ASP A 74 11.25 -25.97 5.90
C ASP A 74 11.10 -25.35 7.30
N ASP A 75 10.29 -25.94 8.18
CA ASP A 75 9.91 -25.27 9.43
C ASP A 75 10.90 -25.51 10.59
N ASP A 76 11.84 -26.48 10.49
CA ASP A 76 12.80 -26.82 11.57
C ASP A 76 14.25 -27.08 11.12
N GLU A 77 14.62 -26.86 9.85
CA GLU A 77 15.96 -27.23 9.35
C GLU A 77 16.93 -26.04 9.21
N THR A 78 18.00 -26.12 9.99
CA THR A 78 19.13 -25.19 9.96
C THR A 78 19.81 -25.22 8.59
N LEU A 79 20.38 -24.10 8.13
CA LEU A 79 21.08 -24.02 6.82
C LEU A 79 22.14 -25.14 6.66
N LYS A 80 22.79 -25.53 7.76
CA LYS A 80 23.77 -26.62 7.82
C LYS A 80 23.19 -28.00 7.44
N GLU A 81 21.94 -28.28 7.80
CA GLU A 81 21.22 -29.50 7.42
C GLU A 81 20.74 -29.46 5.97
N LYS A 82 20.40 -28.26 5.46
CA LYS A 82 20.11 -28.06 4.04
C LYS A 82 21.33 -28.31 3.15
N PHE A 83 22.53 -27.96 3.63
CA PHE A 83 23.79 -28.24 2.94
C PHE A 83 24.22 -29.71 3.02
N SER A 84 24.00 -30.38 4.16
CA SER A 84 24.39 -31.79 4.32
C SER A 84 23.53 -32.78 3.51
N ARG A 85 22.34 -32.36 3.06
CA ARG A 85 21.45 -33.16 2.21
C ARG A 85 21.60 -32.91 0.70
N LEU A 86 22.57 -32.12 0.29
CA LEU A 86 22.84 -31.87 -1.13
C LEU A 86 23.40 -33.13 -1.82
N ASN A 87 22.49 -33.96 -2.33
CA ASN A 87 22.84 -35.10 -3.18
C ASN A 87 23.34 -34.59 -4.56
N ILE A 88 24.46 -35.11 -5.05
CA ILE A 88 25.04 -34.83 -6.38
C ILE A 88 23.99 -34.96 -7.49
N HIS A 89 23.03 -35.89 -7.35
CA HIS A 89 21.92 -36.05 -8.30
C HIS A 89 20.93 -34.86 -8.29
N SER A 90 20.67 -34.27 -7.12
CA SER A 90 19.82 -33.07 -6.97
C SER A 90 20.51 -31.80 -7.48
N ILE A 91 21.83 -31.69 -7.28
CA ILE A 91 22.66 -30.62 -7.85
C ILE A 91 22.69 -30.73 -9.38
N SER A 92 22.86 -31.95 -9.91
CA SER A 92 22.82 -32.22 -11.36
C SER A 92 21.47 -31.82 -11.97
N LYS A 93 20.35 -32.14 -11.31
CA LYS A 93 19.02 -31.71 -11.76
C LYS A 93 18.87 -30.19 -11.75
N LYS A 94 19.29 -29.49 -10.69
CA LYS A 94 19.28 -28.02 -10.65
C LYS A 94 20.16 -27.39 -11.73
N SER A 95 21.34 -27.93 -11.99
CA SER A 95 22.24 -27.47 -13.06
C SER A 95 21.61 -27.66 -14.45
N LYS A 96 21.03 -28.84 -14.72
CA LYS A 96 20.30 -29.12 -15.97
C LYS A 96 19.10 -28.20 -16.16
N ARG A 97 18.36 -27.86 -15.10
CA ARG A 97 17.25 -26.89 -15.14
C ARG A 97 17.71 -25.50 -15.52
N VAL A 98 18.82 -25.02 -14.95
CA VAL A 98 19.39 -23.71 -15.31
C VAL A 98 19.81 -23.69 -16.78
N THR A 99 20.45 -24.76 -17.27
CA THR A 99 20.81 -24.87 -18.69
C THR A 99 19.58 -24.90 -19.60
N SER A 100 18.51 -25.60 -19.22
CA SER A 100 17.24 -25.62 -19.98
C SER A 100 16.54 -24.26 -19.96
N HIS A 101 16.52 -23.56 -18.82
CA HIS A 101 15.97 -22.21 -18.72
C HIS A 101 16.73 -21.22 -19.62
N LEU A 102 18.05 -21.36 -19.73
CA LEU A 102 18.89 -20.52 -20.59
C LEU A 102 18.58 -20.77 -22.07
N LYS A 103 18.32 -22.03 -22.46
CA LYS A 103 17.87 -22.40 -23.83
C LYS A 103 16.51 -21.83 -24.21
N ILE A 104 15.57 -21.79 -23.25
CA ILE A 104 14.25 -21.18 -23.45
C ILE A 104 14.36 -19.65 -23.62
N LEU A 105 15.22 -18.99 -22.82
CA LEU A 105 15.50 -17.55 -22.94
C LEU A 105 16.14 -17.17 -24.28
N THR A 106 16.98 -18.05 -24.85
CA THR A 106 17.60 -17.85 -26.16
C THR A 106 16.70 -18.21 -27.35
N GLY A 107 15.39 -18.46 -27.12
CA GLY A 107 14.40 -18.62 -28.19
C GLY A 107 14.39 -19.97 -28.90
N GLY A 108 15.02 -21.02 -28.33
CA GLY A 108 15.18 -22.32 -28.99
C GLY A 108 14.01 -23.30 -28.86
N GLU A 109 12.98 -23.03 -28.04
CA GLU A 109 11.93 -24.02 -27.74
C GLU A 109 10.50 -23.44 -27.69
N PRO A 110 9.49 -24.15 -28.23
CA PRO A 110 8.08 -23.78 -28.15
C PRO A 110 7.55 -23.98 -26.72
N GLN A 111 7.16 -22.89 -26.05
CA GLN A 111 6.52 -22.96 -24.74
C GLN A 111 5.10 -23.54 -24.83
N VAL A 112 4.81 -24.56 -24.01
CA VAL A 112 3.43 -24.97 -23.70
C VAL A 112 2.76 -23.84 -22.92
N LYS A 113 2.00 -22.99 -23.62
CA LYS A 113 1.30 -21.84 -23.04
C LYS A 113 0.05 -22.30 -22.29
N ASP A 114 0.20 -22.60 -21.00
CA ASP A 114 -0.95 -22.72 -20.11
C ASP A 114 -1.53 -21.33 -19.81
N ARG A 115 -2.49 -20.90 -20.65
CA ARG A 115 -3.13 -19.58 -20.56
C ARG A 115 -3.87 -19.39 -19.24
N THR A 116 -4.48 -20.45 -18.71
CA THR A 116 -5.28 -20.41 -17.49
C THR A 116 -4.37 -20.22 -16.28
N PHE A 117 -3.32 -21.05 -16.17
CA PHE A 117 -2.34 -20.91 -15.10
C PHE A 117 -1.68 -19.52 -15.11
N ASN A 118 -1.23 -19.04 -16.27
CA ASN A 118 -0.58 -17.74 -16.39
C ASN A 118 -1.47 -16.58 -15.93
N LYS A 119 -2.77 -16.64 -16.23
CA LYS A 119 -3.74 -15.64 -15.77
C LYS A 119 -3.87 -15.65 -14.24
N GLU A 120 -4.01 -16.83 -13.65
CA GLU A 120 -4.17 -16.99 -12.20
C GLU A 120 -2.88 -16.65 -11.43
N GLU A 121 -1.72 -17.00 -11.96
CA GLU A 121 -0.43 -16.61 -11.38
C GLU A 121 -0.24 -15.09 -11.42
N LYS A 122 -0.60 -14.42 -12.53
CA LYS A 122 -0.52 -12.97 -12.63
C LYS A 122 -1.41 -12.30 -11.58
N LEU A 123 -2.64 -12.80 -11.40
CA LEU A 123 -3.55 -12.31 -10.37
C LEU A 123 -2.99 -12.56 -8.97
N PHE A 124 -2.47 -13.76 -8.70
CA PHE A 124 -1.83 -14.13 -7.44
C PHE A 124 -0.70 -13.16 -7.07
N ARG A 125 0.23 -12.92 -7.99
CA ARG A 125 1.37 -11.99 -7.78
C ARG A 125 0.91 -10.55 -7.58
N SER A 126 -0.16 -10.14 -8.26
CA SER A 126 -0.77 -8.81 -8.05
C SER A 126 -1.37 -8.70 -6.66
N LEU A 127 -2.15 -9.70 -6.23
CA LEU A 127 -2.77 -9.74 -4.90
C LEU A 127 -1.73 -9.75 -3.78
N GLU A 128 -0.64 -10.51 -3.93
CA GLU A 128 0.45 -10.54 -2.96
C GLU A 128 1.06 -9.15 -2.75
N LYS A 129 1.33 -8.43 -3.85
CA LYS A 129 1.84 -7.06 -3.81
C LYS A 129 0.83 -6.10 -3.16
N THR A 130 -0.45 -6.22 -3.54
CA THR A 130 -1.52 -5.40 -2.96
C THR A 130 -1.63 -5.61 -1.45
N VAL A 131 -1.64 -6.86 -0.98
CA VAL A 131 -1.71 -7.17 0.46
C VAL A 131 -0.52 -6.59 1.21
N LYS A 132 0.70 -6.78 0.71
CA LYS A 132 1.93 -6.20 1.30
C LYS A 132 1.85 -4.67 1.40
N LEU A 133 1.37 -4.01 0.35
CA LEU A 133 1.22 -2.56 0.33
C LEU A 133 0.11 -2.08 1.27
N CYS A 134 -1.02 -2.79 1.32
CA CYS A 134 -2.12 -2.49 2.24
C CYS A 134 -1.64 -2.58 3.70
N VAL A 135 -0.98 -3.67 4.09
CA VAL A 135 -0.43 -3.81 5.45
C VAL A 135 0.48 -2.63 5.78
N LYS A 136 1.49 -2.36 4.92
CA LYS A 136 2.43 -1.26 5.15
C LYS A 136 1.73 0.10 5.31
N ASN A 137 0.87 0.45 4.36
CA ASN A 137 0.28 1.78 4.31
C ASN A 137 -0.79 1.98 5.40
N ILE A 138 -1.57 0.95 5.71
CA ILE A 138 -2.60 1.02 6.75
C ILE A 138 -1.94 1.08 8.13
N SER A 139 -0.88 0.29 8.39
CA SER A 139 -0.11 0.40 9.63
C SER A 139 0.49 1.80 9.80
N LEU A 140 1.06 2.38 8.73
CA LEU A 140 1.59 3.75 8.78
C LEU A 140 0.49 4.79 9.03
N SER A 141 -0.66 4.66 8.36
CA SER A 141 -1.81 5.53 8.58
C SER A 141 -2.35 5.42 10.01
N SER A 142 -2.33 4.22 10.58
CA SER A 142 -2.71 3.96 11.97
C SER A 142 -1.79 4.72 12.94
N GLN A 143 -0.48 4.62 12.73
CA GLN A 143 0.50 5.34 13.55
C GLN A 143 0.30 6.85 13.47
N HIS A 144 0.18 7.40 12.26
CA HIS A 144 -0.03 8.84 12.07
C HIS A 144 -1.32 9.34 12.71
N LEU A 145 -2.39 8.54 12.68
CA LEU A 145 -3.65 8.86 13.34
C LEU A 145 -3.46 8.93 14.86
N GLN A 146 -2.77 7.95 15.44
CA GLN A 146 -2.46 7.92 16.87
C GLN A 146 -1.61 9.13 17.30
N ASP A 147 -0.55 9.43 16.57
CA ASP A 147 0.35 10.57 16.84
C ASP A 147 -0.42 11.90 16.76
N SER A 148 -1.28 12.06 15.74
CA SER A 148 -2.09 13.26 15.55
C SER A 148 -3.10 13.46 16.69
N ILE A 149 -3.70 12.39 17.18
CA ILE A 149 -4.65 12.45 18.29
C ILE A 149 -3.94 12.80 19.60
N HIS A 150 -2.76 12.21 19.84
CA HIS A 150 -1.95 12.56 21.00
C HIS A 150 -1.56 14.04 21.01
N LEU A 151 -1.11 14.56 19.87
CA LEU A 151 -0.77 15.98 19.71
C LEU A 151 -1.99 16.89 19.93
N ALA A 152 -3.16 16.53 19.39
CA ALA A 152 -4.39 17.28 19.61
C ALA A 152 -4.78 17.32 21.11
N ALA A 153 -4.65 16.20 21.82
CA ALA A 153 -4.93 16.13 23.26
C ALA A 153 -3.96 17.00 24.09
N GLN A 154 -2.67 17.02 23.73
CA GLN A 154 -1.68 17.91 24.35
C GLN A 154 -2.03 19.38 24.13
N ASN A 155 -2.39 19.76 22.89
CA ASN A 155 -2.79 21.14 22.56
C ASN A 155 -4.04 21.59 23.35
N ILE A 156 -5.05 20.72 23.47
CA ILE A 156 -6.25 21.01 24.28
C ILE A 156 -5.85 21.25 25.74
N THR A 157 -4.92 20.45 26.28
CA THR A 157 -4.47 20.61 27.66
C THR A 157 -3.71 21.92 27.87
N GLY A 158 -2.78 22.27 26.98
CA GLY A 158 -2.07 23.55 27.04
C GLY A 158 -2.99 24.76 26.88
N LEU A 159 -3.99 24.69 26.00
CA LEU A 159 -4.99 25.75 25.87
C LEU A 159 -5.85 25.89 27.12
N GLN A 160 -6.21 24.79 27.78
CA GLN A 160 -6.94 24.84 29.05
C GLN A 160 -6.13 25.49 30.17
N GLU A 161 -4.81 25.25 30.23
CA GLU A 161 -3.92 25.90 31.19
C GLU A 161 -3.85 27.42 30.95
N ILE A 162 -3.83 27.86 29.69
CA ILE A 162 -3.84 29.29 29.32
C ILE A 162 -5.19 29.95 29.63
N LEU A 163 -6.30 29.24 29.41
CA LEU A 163 -7.66 29.76 29.57
C LEU A 163 -8.15 29.82 31.02
N GLN A 164 -7.51 29.13 31.95
CA GLN A 164 -7.87 29.23 33.37
C GLN A 164 -7.33 30.53 33.97
N ASP A 165 -8.09 31.62 33.82
CA ASP A 165 -8.08 32.71 34.79
C ASP A 165 -9.28 32.54 35.74
N LYS A 166 -9.09 32.91 37.01
CA LYS A 166 -10.00 32.60 38.11
C LYS A 166 -11.37 33.25 37.91
N ASP A 167 -12.35 32.49 37.46
CA ASP A 167 -13.65 32.28 38.12
C ASP A 167 -14.69 31.71 37.13
N GLU A 168 -15.44 30.75 37.66
CA GLU A 168 -16.68 30.17 37.16
C GLU A 168 -16.67 29.18 35.95
N VAL A 169 -17.25 28.02 36.27
CA VAL A 169 -17.83 26.97 35.41
C VAL A 169 -16.88 25.94 34.79
N ASN A 170 -16.58 24.99 35.67
CA ASN A 170 -16.12 23.63 35.50
C ASN A 170 -16.98 22.73 34.57
N ASP A 171 -17.38 23.14 33.35
CA ASP A 171 -18.31 22.32 32.54
C ASP A 171 -18.03 22.18 31.03
N CYS A 172 -16.94 22.73 30.49
CA CYS A 172 -16.69 22.60 29.05
C CYS A 172 -15.31 22.08 28.72
N LEU A 173 -15.14 20.75 28.77
CA LEU A 173 -14.42 19.96 27.77
C LEU A 173 -14.25 18.54 28.28
N LYS A 174 -15.00 17.63 27.65
CA LYS A 174 -15.00 16.17 27.81
C LYS A 174 -13.59 15.57 27.57
N LYS A 175 -12.66 15.77 28.51
CA LYS A 175 -11.27 15.24 28.45
C LYS A 175 -11.22 13.71 28.41
N GLN A 176 -12.30 13.04 28.84
CA GLN A 176 -12.33 11.59 29.02
C GLN A 176 -12.95 10.82 27.84
N ASN A 177 -13.83 11.43 27.04
CA ASN A 177 -14.53 10.69 25.97
C ASN A 177 -13.69 10.53 24.69
N THR A 178 -12.89 11.53 24.32
CA THR A 178 -12.11 11.53 23.06
C THR A 178 -10.90 10.59 23.08
N ALA A 179 -10.24 10.43 24.23
CA ALA A 179 -9.13 9.49 24.38
C ALA A 179 -9.60 8.03 24.29
N ASN A 180 -10.68 7.69 25.01
CA ASN A 180 -11.27 6.34 25.00
C ASN A 180 -11.79 5.93 23.61
N LEU A 181 -12.43 6.85 22.88
CA LEU A 181 -12.89 6.63 21.51
C LEU A 181 -11.75 6.29 20.52
N CYS A 182 -10.57 6.86 20.74
CA CYS A 182 -9.40 6.61 19.90
C CYS A 182 -8.80 5.22 20.15
N GLU A 183 -8.62 4.85 21.43
CA GLU A 183 -8.06 3.53 21.79
C GLU A 183 -8.95 2.38 21.27
N ASP A 184 -10.26 2.50 21.48
CA ASP A 184 -11.23 1.52 20.98
C ASP A 184 -11.19 1.39 19.45
N LEU A 185 -11.00 2.50 18.75
CA LEU A 185 -10.91 2.52 17.30
C LEU A 185 -9.62 1.89 16.79
N MET A 186 -8.48 2.19 17.41
CA MET A 186 -7.20 1.59 17.05
C MET A 186 -7.24 0.07 17.24
N ALA A 187 -7.88 -0.40 18.31
CA ALA A 187 -8.15 -1.82 18.53
C ALA A 187 -9.06 -2.42 17.44
N GLN A 188 -10.09 -1.69 16.99
CA GLN A 188 -10.94 -2.14 15.89
C GLN A 188 -10.21 -2.19 14.54
N LEU A 189 -9.37 -1.20 14.25
CA LEU A 189 -8.56 -1.16 13.04
C LEU A 189 -7.58 -2.34 12.99
N ASP A 190 -6.93 -2.63 14.11
CA ASP A 190 -6.03 -3.78 14.22
C ASP A 190 -6.79 -5.11 14.01
N LYS A 191 -7.90 -5.30 14.72
CA LYS A 191 -8.70 -6.52 14.70
C LYS A 191 -9.38 -6.79 13.34
N LEU A 192 -9.98 -5.76 12.73
CA LEU A 192 -10.83 -5.91 11.55
C LEU A 192 -10.07 -5.76 10.22
N VAL A 193 -8.89 -5.14 10.24
CA VAL A 193 -8.13 -4.81 9.02
C VAL A 193 -6.72 -5.38 9.06
N LEU A 194 -5.89 -5.01 10.04
CA LEU A 194 -4.48 -5.42 10.03
C LEU A 194 -4.32 -6.93 10.28
N THR A 195 -4.98 -7.48 11.30
CA THR A 195 -4.91 -8.90 11.64
C THR A 195 -5.30 -9.81 10.45
N PRO A 196 -6.44 -9.61 9.77
CA PRO A 196 -6.79 -10.39 8.58
C PRO A 196 -5.80 -10.23 7.41
N LEU A 197 -5.27 -9.02 7.18
CA LEU A 197 -4.31 -8.78 6.10
C LEU A 197 -2.96 -9.45 6.38
N LEU A 198 -2.47 -9.41 7.63
CA LEU A 198 -1.25 -10.10 8.06
C LEU A 198 -1.40 -11.61 7.97
N ALA A 199 -2.54 -12.15 8.43
CA ALA A 199 -2.85 -13.56 8.28
C ALA A 199 -2.87 -13.98 6.80
N LEU A 200 -3.52 -13.19 5.94
CA LEU A 200 -3.54 -13.43 4.51
C LEU A 200 -2.14 -13.34 3.88
N GLN A 201 -1.31 -12.38 4.30
CA GLN A 201 0.08 -12.21 3.82
C GLN A 201 0.91 -13.48 4.07
N ALA A 202 0.76 -14.11 5.24
CA ALA A 202 1.48 -15.34 5.58
C ALA A 202 1.07 -16.52 4.66
N LEU A 203 -0.20 -16.58 4.24
CA LEU A 203 -0.74 -17.66 3.41
C LEU A 203 -0.18 -17.69 1.97
N PHE A 204 0.40 -16.59 1.47
CA PHE A 204 1.01 -16.56 0.13
C PHE A 204 2.25 -17.46 -0.01
N SER A 205 2.95 -17.73 1.09
CA SER A 205 4.21 -18.49 1.08
C SER A 205 4.06 -19.92 0.51
N GLY A 206 2.97 -20.61 0.84
CA GLY A 206 2.69 -21.98 0.39
C GLY A 206 2.49 -22.08 -1.13
N PRO A 207 1.49 -21.38 -1.70
CA PRO A 207 1.26 -21.36 -3.15
C PRO A 207 2.47 -20.86 -3.94
N GLN A 208 3.22 -19.88 -3.42
CA GLN A 208 4.45 -19.39 -4.06
C GLN A 208 5.49 -20.50 -4.25
N LYS A 209 5.70 -21.35 -3.24
CA LYS A 209 6.60 -22.50 -3.34
C LYS A 209 6.10 -23.53 -4.36
N LEU A 210 4.78 -23.78 -4.40
CA LEU A 210 4.20 -24.71 -5.36
C LEU A 210 4.29 -24.20 -6.80
N ILE A 211 4.06 -22.90 -7.04
CA ILE A 211 4.26 -22.25 -8.34
C ILE A 211 5.72 -22.43 -8.80
N GLN A 212 6.69 -22.16 -7.92
CA GLN A 212 8.11 -22.38 -8.26
C GLN A 212 8.39 -23.84 -8.62
N LYS A 213 7.84 -24.75 -7.83
CA LYS A 213 8.02 -26.19 -8.04
C LYS A 213 7.39 -26.70 -9.33
N ARG A 214 6.29 -26.09 -9.78
CA ARG A 214 5.70 -26.35 -11.09
C ARG A 214 6.66 -25.95 -12.21
N TYR A 215 7.28 -24.78 -12.13
CA TYR A 215 8.30 -24.38 -13.11
C TYR A 215 9.48 -25.34 -13.12
N ASP A 216 9.96 -25.77 -11.95
CA ASP A 216 11.02 -26.78 -11.85
C ASP A 216 10.64 -28.10 -12.54
N LYS A 217 9.39 -28.56 -12.35
CA LYS A 217 8.88 -29.80 -12.96
C LYS A 217 8.64 -29.69 -14.46
N LEU A 218 8.22 -28.52 -14.93
CA LEU A 218 8.11 -28.23 -16.37
C LEU A 218 9.48 -28.33 -17.04
N LEU A 219 10.52 -27.78 -16.40
CA LEU A 219 11.89 -27.90 -16.90
C LEU A 219 12.38 -29.35 -16.89
N ASP A 220 12.06 -30.12 -15.85
CA ASP A 220 12.38 -31.55 -15.81
C ASP A 220 11.72 -32.28 -17.00
N TYR A 221 10.42 -32.08 -17.25
CA TYR A 221 9.71 -32.65 -18.41
C TYR A 221 10.33 -32.27 -19.76
N ASN A 222 10.61 -30.99 -19.99
CA ASN A 222 11.25 -30.53 -21.24
C ASN A 222 12.64 -31.14 -21.42
N SER A 223 13.39 -31.33 -20.34
CA SER A 223 14.73 -31.93 -20.39
C SER A 223 14.71 -33.43 -20.76
N TYR A 224 13.68 -34.17 -20.33
CA TYR A 224 13.48 -35.58 -20.66
C TYR A 224 12.92 -35.76 -22.08
N LEU A 225 12.09 -34.83 -22.55
CA LEU A 225 11.58 -34.81 -23.92
C LEU A 225 12.70 -34.84 -24.98
N GLN A 226 13.87 -34.32 -24.63
CA GLN A 226 15.05 -34.30 -25.52
C GLN A 226 16.00 -35.50 -25.38
N ARG A 227 15.88 -36.34 -24.33
CA ARG A 227 17.00 -37.21 -23.91
C ARG A 227 16.66 -38.62 -23.40
N SER A 228 15.40 -39.02 -23.18
CA SER A 228 15.08 -40.29 -22.49
C SER A 228 14.14 -41.24 -23.24
N THR A 229 14.19 -42.53 -22.85
CA THR A 229 13.22 -43.59 -23.20
C THR A 229 11.85 -43.32 -22.57
N GLY A 230 10.80 -43.95 -23.12
CA GLY A 230 9.40 -43.57 -22.88
C GLY A 230 8.92 -43.57 -21.42
N GLU A 231 9.45 -44.44 -20.55
CA GLU A 231 8.95 -44.57 -19.17
C GLU A 231 9.32 -43.39 -18.25
N GLU A 232 10.56 -42.88 -18.33
CA GLU A 232 10.98 -41.72 -17.52
C GLU A 232 10.30 -40.43 -17.98
N LEU A 233 10.08 -40.30 -19.29
CA LEU A 233 9.35 -39.19 -19.89
C LEU A 233 7.89 -39.18 -19.43
N ASP A 234 7.23 -40.34 -19.44
CA ASP A 234 5.84 -40.49 -19.00
C ASP A 234 5.66 -40.18 -17.52
N LEU A 235 6.61 -40.57 -16.67
CA LEU A 235 6.58 -40.24 -15.25
C LEU A 235 6.75 -38.73 -15.02
N ALA A 236 7.72 -38.09 -15.69
CA ALA A 236 7.95 -36.65 -15.59
C ALA A 236 6.74 -35.84 -16.10
N LYS A 237 6.10 -36.29 -17.18
CA LYS A 237 4.89 -35.70 -17.73
C LYS A 237 3.72 -35.78 -16.75
N LYS A 238 3.42 -36.98 -16.23
CA LYS A 238 2.34 -37.20 -15.25
C LYS A 238 2.53 -36.37 -13.99
N ASP A 239 3.77 -36.27 -13.50
CA ASP A 239 4.12 -35.45 -12.33
C ASP A 239 3.86 -33.96 -12.57
N TYR A 240 4.23 -33.44 -13.74
CA TYR A 240 3.98 -32.04 -14.12
C TYR A 240 2.49 -31.77 -14.29
N GLU A 241 1.77 -32.60 -15.05
CA GLU A 241 0.34 -32.43 -15.35
C GLU A 241 -0.50 -32.47 -14.06
N ALA A 242 -0.21 -33.40 -13.15
CA ALA A 242 -0.89 -33.49 -11.87
C ALA A 242 -0.67 -32.23 -11.00
N LEU A 243 0.58 -31.76 -10.89
CA LEU A 243 0.90 -30.55 -10.12
C LEU A 243 0.28 -29.30 -10.77
N ASN A 244 0.29 -29.21 -12.10
CA ASN A 244 -0.28 -28.10 -12.84
C ASN A 244 -1.80 -28.02 -12.65
N ALA A 245 -2.51 -29.14 -12.81
CA ALA A 245 -3.96 -29.21 -12.62
C ALA A 245 -4.36 -28.80 -11.19
N GLN A 246 -3.67 -29.35 -10.18
CA GLN A 246 -3.91 -28.99 -8.78
C GLN A 246 -3.70 -27.49 -8.54
N LEU A 247 -2.60 -26.92 -9.06
CA LEU A 247 -2.32 -25.50 -8.90
C LEU A 247 -3.36 -24.60 -9.55
N VAL A 248 -3.84 -24.95 -10.74
CA VAL A 248 -4.87 -24.15 -11.43
C VAL A 248 -6.14 -24.09 -10.59
N GLU A 249 -6.61 -25.23 -10.06
CA GLU A 249 -7.81 -25.28 -9.23
C GLU A 249 -7.63 -24.52 -7.90
N GLU A 250 -6.55 -24.81 -7.18
CA GLU A 250 -6.30 -24.21 -5.87
C GLU A 250 -6.00 -22.70 -5.96
N LEU A 251 -5.27 -22.24 -6.97
CA LEU A 251 -4.99 -20.81 -7.16
C LEU A 251 -6.26 -20.02 -7.47
N GLN A 252 -7.20 -20.56 -8.24
CA GLN A 252 -8.48 -19.89 -8.51
C GLN A 252 -9.29 -19.71 -7.22
N VAL A 253 -9.30 -20.71 -6.34
CA VAL A 253 -9.99 -20.62 -5.04
C VAL A 253 -9.28 -19.62 -4.14
N PHE A 254 -7.94 -19.72 -4.05
CA PHE A 254 -7.12 -18.83 -3.24
C PHE A 254 -7.26 -17.37 -3.69
N ASN A 255 -7.11 -17.08 -4.98
CA ASN A 255 -7.21 -15.73 -5.55
C ASN A 255 -8.58 -15.10 -5.27
N ARG A 256 -9.66 -15.87 -5.41
CA ARG A 256 -11.03 -15.40 -5.11
C ARG A 256 -11.18 -15.06 -3.62
N ALA A 257 -10.70 -15.92 -2.73
CA ALA A 257 -10.76 -15.68 -1.29
C ALA A 257 -9.90 -14.47 -0.87
N ALA A 258 -8.64 -14.42 -1.33
CA ALA A 258 -7.72 -13.32 -1.06
C ALA A 258 -8.29 -11.98 -1.52
N LYS A 259 -8.82 -11.91 -2.75
CA LYS A 259 -9.50 -10.71 -3.26
C LYS A 259 -10.64 -10.26 -2.36
N LYS A 260 -11.49 -11.19 -1.92
CA LYS A 260 -12.64 -10.88 -1.06
C LYS A 260 -12.18 -10.37 0.32
N ILE A 261 -11.16 -10.99 0.91
CA ILE A 261 -10.58 -10.54 2.18
C ILE A 261 -10.03 -9.11 2.03
N VAL A 262 -9.23 -8.84 1.00
CA VAL A 262 -8.68 -7.49 0.76
C VAL A 262 -9.80 -6.45 0.62
N LEU A 263 -10.82 -6.73 -0.20
CA LEU A 263 -11.95 -5.82 -0.39
C LEU A 263 -12.71 -5.56 0.93
N ASN A 264 -12.97 -6.61 1.71
CA ASN A 264 -13.62 -6.46 3.01
C ASN A 264 -12.77 -5.61 3.97
N CYS A 265 -11.46 -5.84 4.02
CA CYS A 265 -10.54 -5.06 4.85
C CYS A 265 -10.55 -3.57 4.45
N LEU A 266 -10.57 -3.28 3.14
CA LEU A 266 -10.67 -1.90 2.64
C LEU A 266 -12.02 -1.25 2.99
N HIS A 267 -13.13 -1.98 2.87
CA HIS A 267 -14.44 -1.47 3.29
C HIS A 267 -14.50 -1.18 4.80
N CYS A 268 -13.96 -2.07 5.62
CA CYS A 268 -13.84 -1.87 7.06
C CYS A 268 -12.99 -0.63 7.36
N PHE A 269 -11.83 -0.49 6.70
CA PHE A 269 -10.96 0.66 6.87
C PHE A 269 -11.66 1.99 6.55
N ILE A 270 -12.34 2.08 5.40
CA ILE A 270 -13.07 3.28 4.98
C ILE A 270 -14.20 3.60 5.96
N THR A 271 -14.92 2.57 6.42
CA THR A 271 -16.03 2.74 7.37
C THR A 271 -15.54 3.25 8.72
N LEU A 272 -14.46 2.67 9.24
CA LEU A 272 -13.83 3.13 10.49
C LEU A 272 -13.38 4.59 10.36
N LEU A 273 -12.67 4.94 9.28
CA LEU A 273 -12.25 6.32 9.02
C LEU A 273 -13.43 7.30 8.96
N ARG A 274 -14.50 6.94 8.24
CA ARG A 274 -15.71 7.77 8.16
C ARG A 274 -16.35 7.98 9.52
N ASN A 275 -16.40 6.95 10.36
CA ASN A 275 -16.98 7.05 11.70
C ASN A 275 -16.17 8.02 12.57
N ILE A 276 -14.83 7.98 12.50
CA ILE A 276 -13.95 8.93 13.23
C ILE A 276 -14.25 10.36 12.80
N MET A 277 -14.24 10.61 11.49
CA MET A 277 -14.44 11.97 10.97
C MET A 277 -15.81 12.51 11.37
N SER A 278 -16.83 11.64 11.40
CA SER A 278 -18.18 12.01 11.83
C SER A 278 -18.24 12.31 13.33
N ALA A 279 -17.61 11.47 14.17
CA ALA A 279 -17.55 11.67 15.62
C ALA A 279 -16.77 12.96 16.00
N ALA A 280 -15.67 13.23 15.31
CA ALA A 280 -14.89 14.45 15.48
C ALA A 280 -15.72 15.70 15.11
N LEU A 281 -16.47 15.65 14.01
CA LEU A 281 -17.32 16.76 13.58
C LEU A 281 -18.45 17.04 14.58
N GLN A 282 -19.12 16.00 15.08
CA GLN A 282 -20.17 16.13 16.10
C GLN A 282 -19.64 16.72 17.42
N SER A 283 -18.41 16.35 17.81
CA SER A 283 -17.78 16.88 19.01
C SER A 283 -17.51 18.38 18.91
N ASN A 284 -17.18 18.89 17.72
CA ASN A 284 -16.92 20.31 17.47
C ASN A 284 -18.21 21.15 17.35
N SER A 285 -19.33 20.56 16.92
CA SER A 285 -20.61 21.29 16.81
C SER A 285 -21.22 21.67 18.16
N VAL A 286 -20.79 21.04 19.26
CA VAL A 286 -21.29 21.30 20.62
C VAL A 286 -20.48 22.41 21.32
N VAL A 287 -19.28 22.72 20.82
CA VAL A 287 -18.45 23.82 21.35
C VAL A 287 -18.87 25.12 20.65
N VAL A 288 -20.02 25.66 21.04
CA VAL A 288 -20.23 27.11 20.92
C VAL A 288 -19.28 27.72 21.93
N VAL A 289 -18.06 28.06 21.50
CA VAL A 289 -17.20 28.93 22.31
C VAL A 289 -18.04 30.20 22.51
N PRO A 290 -18.42 30.55 23.74
CA PRO A 290 -19.00 31.85 24.00
C PRO A 290 -17.85 32.83 23.84
N VAL A 291 -17.52 33.18 22.61
CA VAL A 291 -16.67 34.33 22.33
C VAL A 291 -17.52 35.50 22.78
N PRO A 292 -17.16 36.24 23.84
CA PRO A 292 -17.86 37.45 24.20
C PRO A 292 -17.57 38.42 23.06
N LEU A 293 -18.45 38.47 22.06
CA LEU A 293 -18.41 39.46 21.00
C LEU A 293 -18.92 40.79 21.56
N SER A 294 -18.28 41.26 22.62
CA SER A 294 -18.36 42.64 23.09
C SER A 294 -17.34 43.41 22.27
N SER A 295 -17.80 43.95 21.15
CA SER A 295 -16.99 44.57 20.09
C SER A 295 -16.33 45.89 20.51
N SER A 296 -15.22 45.84 21.23
CA SER A 296 -14.01 46.54 20.77
C SER A 296 -13.31 45.61 19.78
N SER A 297 -12.71 46.12 18.70
CA SER A 297 -12.09 45.19 17.74
C SER A 297 -11.01 44.39 18.48
N ILE A 298 -10.96 43.07 18.34
CA ILE A 298 -9.93 42.22 18.99
C ILE A 298 -8.52 42.79 18.76
N CYS A 299 -8.34 43.46 17.62
CA CYS A 299 -7.15 44.22 17.26
C CYS A 299 -6.85 45.38 18.22
N GLU A 300 -7.84 46.17 18.63
CA GLU A 300 -7.66 47.23 19.65
C GLU A 300 -7.22 46.65 20.99
N VAL A 301 -7.87 45.57 21.45
CA VAL A 301 -7.51 44.91 22.71
C VAL A 301 -6.08 44.37 22.64
N GLN A 302 -5.71 43.73 21.52
CA GLN A 302 -4.36 43.23 21.30
C GLN A 302 -3.33 44.36 21.25
N ASN A 303 -3.63 45.48 20.59
CA ASN A 303 -2.72 46.62 20.52
C ASN A 303 -2.49 47.25 21.91
N GLN A 304 -3.55 47.40 22.71
CA GLN A 304 -3.46 47.89 24.09
C GLN A 304 -2.59 46.97 24.96
N LEU A 305 -2.81 45.66 24.91
CA LEU A 305 -2.00 44.70 25.66
C LEU A 305 -0.53 44.70 25.22
N MET A 306 -0.27 44.83 23.92
CA MET A 306 1.11 44.95 23.40
C MET A 306 1.80 46.21 23.93
N GLU A 307 1.11 47.35 24.00
CA GLU A 307 1.65 48.56 24.61
C GLU A 307 1.99 48.36 26.10
N GLU A 308 1.17 47.61 26.85
CA GLU A 308 1.48 47.27 28.24
C GLU A 308 2.72 46.39 28.38
N VAL A 309 2.87 45.38 27.51
CA VAL A 309 4.06 44.52 27.48
C VAL A 309 5.32 45.34 27.16
N HIS A 310 5.24 46.30 26.23
CA HIS A 310 6.37 47.19 25.90
C HIS A 310 6.77 48.13 27.04
N LYS A 311 5.87 48.41 28.00
CA LYS A 311 6.20 49.21 29.19
C LYS A 311 7.06 48.43 30.20
N LEU A 312 7.13 47.10 30.10
CA LEU A 312 7.90 46.25 31.01
C LEU A 312 9.41 46.47 30.85
N ASN A 313 10.11 46.64 31.97
CA ASN A 313 11.52 47.04 31.96
C ASN A 313 12.46 46.02 31.31
N PHE A 314 12.14 44.72 31.36
CA PHE A 314 12.94 43.67 30.72
C PHE A 314 12.70 43.56 29.21
N VAL A 315 11.65 44.20 28.67
CA VAL A 315 11.37 44.26 27.22
C VAL A 315 12.06 45.47 26.57
N LYS A 316 12.25 46.55 27.33
CA LYS A 316 12.85 47.81 26.86
C LYS A 316 14.27 47.65 26.29
N GLU A 317 15.08 46.72 26.80
CA GLU A 317 16.45 46.50 26.30
C GLU A 317 16.50 45.93 24.86
N ASN A 318 15.44 45.27 24.39
CA ASN A 318 15.37 44.68 23.04
C ASN A 318 14.60 45.53 22.02
N SER A 319 14.11 46.71 22.40
CA SER A 319 13.16 47.51 21.60
C SER A 319 13.82 48.44 20.56
N SER A 320 15.14 48.36 20.34
CA SER A 320 15.83 49.13 19.29
C SER A 320 15.58 48.59 17.87
N ALA A 321 14.91 47.45 17.74
CA ALA A 321 14.42 46.93 16.46
C ALA A 321 13.01 47.46 16.18
N THR A 322 12.95 48.48 15.32
CA THR A 322 11.78 49.09 14.68
C THR A 322 10.69 48.08 14.31
N PHE A 323 9.58 48.10 15.04
CA PHE A 323 8.29 47.55 14.58
C PHE A 323 7.67 48.53 13.59
N ILE A 324 8.27 48.64 12.40
CA ILE A 324 7.61 49.27 11.25
C ILE A 324 6.70 48.22 10.62
N GLU A 325 5.40 48.54 10.65
CA GLU A 325 4.29 47.95 9.91
C GLU A 325 4.67 46.92 8.84
N ARG A 326 4.58 45.63 9.19
CA ARG A 326 4.00 44.65 8.26
C ARG A 326 2.54 44.48 8.61
N LYS A 327 1.74 45.50 8.31
CA LYS A 327 0.30 45.29 8.12
C LYS A 327 0.14 44.40 6.89
N LEU A 328 -0.03 43.10 7.14
CA LEU A 328 -0.63 42.17 6.18
C LEU A 328 -2.01 42.75 5.84
N SER A 329 -2.09 43.44 4.71
CA SER A 329 -3.31 43.99 4.13
C SER A 329 -4.20 42.85 3.67
N LEU A 330 -4.95 42.29 4.62
CA LEU A 330 -6.16 41.50 4.42
C LEU A 330 -7.36 42.44 4.50
N GLU A 331 -7.34 43.53 3.73
CA GLU A 331 -8.53 44.37 3.54
C GLU A 331 -9.38 43.81 2.41
N LYS A 332 -10.59 43.43 2.81
CA LYS A 332 -11.72 43.11 1.95
C LYS A 332 -11.89 44.17 0.87
N LYS A 333 -12.14 43.71 -0.35
CA LYS A 333 -12.72 44.46 -1.47
C LYS A 333 -13.69 45.56 -0.99
N LYS A 334 -13.26 46.81 -1.11
CA LYS A 334 -14.13 47.93 -1.48
C LYS A 334 -13.61 48.50 -2.80
N SER A 335 -14.54 48.72 -3.71
CA SER A 335 -14.33 49.17 -5.07
C SER A 335 -13.83 50.63 -5.15
N VAL A 336 -12.99 50.88 -6.18
CA VAL A 336 -12.63 52.17 -6.83
C VAL A 336 -11.40 52.92 -6.24
N PRO A 337 -10.54 53.60 -7.04
CA PRO A 337 -10.03 53.38 -8.41
C PRO A 337 -8.49 53.15 -8.43
N SER A 338 -7.94 52.74 -9.57
CA SER A 338 -6.50 52.50 -9.87
C SER A 338 -5.52 53.58 -9.35
N PRO A 339 -4.39 53.21 -8.71
CA PRO A 339 -3.22 54.07 -8.62
C PRO A 339 -2.27 53.80 -9.80
N LEU A 340 -2.12 54.84 -10.63
CA LEU A 340 -1.07 55.15 -11.62
C LEU A 340 -0.06 54.04 -12.00
N GLU A 341 -0.12 53.59 -13.25
CA GLU A 341 0.99 52.90 -13.92
C GLU A 341 2.28 53.72 -13.76
N SER A 342 3.34 53.08 -13.24
CA SER A 342 4.71 53.59 -13.35
C SER A 342 5.00 53.97 -14.81
N PRO A 343 5.56 55.16 -15.10
CA PRO A 343 5.68 55.66 -16.46
C PRO A 343 6.52 54.70 -17.32
N ARG A 344 5.96 54.27 -18.44
CA ARG A 344 6.66 53.47 -19.47
C ARG A 344 7.87 54.24 -20.00
N GLN A 345 8.93 53.53 -20.37
CA GLN A 345 10.13 54.11 -20.96
C GLN A 345 9.78 55.06 -22.13
N THR A 346 10.21 56.32 -22.04
CA THR A 346 9.95 57.32 -23.07
C THR A 346 10.90 57.18 -24.25
N GLU A 347 10.51 57.68 -25.43
CA GLU A 347 11.37 57.69 -26.62
C GLU A 347 12.66 58.51 -26.40
N GLY A 348 12.61 59.50 -25.50
CA GLY A 348 13.80 60.26 -25.08
C GLY A 348 14.82 59.40 -24.34
N HIS A 349 14.37 58.55 -23.42
CA HIS A 349 15.23 57.60 -22.71
C HIS A 349 15.86 56.59 -23.67
N ARG A 350 15.07 56.05 -24.62
CA ARG A 350 15.57 55.12 -25.65
C ARG A 350 16.62 55.77 -26.54
N SER A 351 16.36 56.99 -27.01
CA SER A 351 17.29 57.74 -27.85
C SER A 351 18.60 58.06 -27.12
N LYS A 352 18.51 58.40 -25.82
CA LYS A 352 19.69 58.65 -24.98
C LYS A 352 20.54 57.39 -24.81
N LEU A 353 19.93 56.25 -24.50
CA LEU A 353 20.64 54.98 -24.39
C LEU A 353 21.32 54.57 -25.71
N LEU A 354 20.62 54.68 -26.83
CA LEU A 354 21.14 54.34 -28.17
C LEU A 354 22.28 55.28 -28.62
N SER A 355 22.27 56.54 -28.16
CA SER A 355 23.35 57.51 -28.45
C SER A 355 24.56 57.38 -27.54
N THR A 356 24.37 56.87 -26.31
CA THR A 356 25.38 56.87 -25.25
C THR A 356 26.14 55.54 -25.15
N TYR A 357 25.49 54.43 -25.46
CA TYR A 357 26.06 53.08 -25.33
C TYR A 357 26.14 52.36 -26.68
N SER A 358 27.16 51.53 -26.87
CA SER A 358 27.29 50.66 -28.04
C SER A 358 26.24 49.55 -28.02
N THR A 359 25.92 48.98 -29.18
CA THR A 359 24.91 47.92 -29.34
C THR A 359 25.19 46.68 -28.49
N ASP A 360 26.45 46.42 -28.14
CA ASP A 360 26.87 45.24 -27.39
C ASP A 360 26.55 45.32 -25.89
N LEU A 361 26.23 46.53 -25.40
CA LEU A 361 25.87 46.80 -24.02
C LEU A 361 24.36 47.02 -23.83
N LEU A 362 23.58 47.01 -24.91
CA LEU A 362 22.14 47.28 -24.88
C LEU A 362 21.32 45.98 -24.90
N TYR A 363 20.39 45.88 -23.95
CA TYR A 363 19.54 44.70 -23.76
C TYR A 363 18.07 45.11 -23.72
N GLN A 364 17.19 44.25 -24.22
CA GLN A 364 15.74 44.45 -24.19
C GLN A 364 15.08 43.45 -23.25
N ALA A 365 14.21 43.94 -22.36
CA ALA A 365 13.44 43.10 -21.46
C ALA A 365 12.43 42.25 -22.23
N LYS A 366 12.53 40.91 -22.14
CA LYS A 366 11.62 39.96 -22.80
C LYS A 366 10.30 39.71 -22.05
N ARG A 367 10.21 40.17 -20.80
CA ARG A 367 9.04 40.00 -19.93
C ARG A 367 9.07 41.10 -18.87
N LYS A 368 7.95 41.31 -18.19
CA LYS A 368 7.90 42.22 -17.04
C LYS A 368 8.80 41.71 -15.90
N CYS A 369 9.71 42.57 -15.44
CA CYS A 369 10.53 42.37 -14.25
C CYS A 369 10.04 43.37 -13.19
N ASN A 370 9.62 42.87 -12.03
CA ASN A 370 9.19 43.73 -10.93
C ASN A 370 10.35 43.91 -9.95
N ALA A 371 10.56 45.14 -9.48
CA ALA A 371 11.52 45.47 -8.44
C ALA A 371 11.12 44.77 -7.12
N THR A 372 12.07 44.06 -6.51
CA THR A 372 11.84 43.35 -5.24
C THR A 372 12.64 43.92 -4.08
N GLN A 373 13.58 44.81 -4.38
CA GLN A 373 14.48 45.47 -3.44
C GLN A 373 14.58 46.96 -3.76
N GLU A 374 15.10 47.73 -2.80
CA GLU A 374 15.14 49.20 -2.83
C GLU A 374 15.89 49.79 -4.04
N PHE A 375 16.86 49.07 -4.61
CA PHE A 375 17.63 49.49 -5.79
C PHE A 375 17.30 48.70 -7.08
N ASP A 376 16.30 47.82 -7.03
CA ASP A 376 15.83 47.14 -8.24
C ASP A 376 14.98 48.10 -9.07
N ILE A 377 15.00 47.95 -10.40
CA ILE A 377 14.19 48.76 -11.31
C ILE A 377 13.08 47.88 -11.91
N ASP A 378 11.86 48.41 -11.97
CA ASP A 378 10.76 47.80 -12.71
C ASP A 378 11.00 47.95 -14.21
N LEU A 379 10.99 46.84 -14.96
CA LEU A 379 11.09 46.84 -16.41
C LEU A 379 9.87 46.19 -17.04
N HIS A 380 9.28 46.83 -18.03
CA HIS A 380 8.20 46.27 -18.84
C HIS A 380 8.77 45.49 -20.02
N GLU A 381 7.95 44.57 -20.55
CA GLU A 381 8.29 43.85 -21.77
C GLU A 381 8.51 44.84 -22.94
N GLY A 382 9.69 44.78 -23.55
CA GLY A 382 10.10 45.64 -24.67
C GLY A 382 10.96 46.85 -24.29
N GLU A 383 11.16 47.15 -23.00
CA GLU A 383 12.01 48.25 -22.54
C GLU A 383 13.51 47.94 -22.72
N LEU A 384 14.28 48.96 -23.09
CA LEU A 384 15.71 48.88 -23.39
C LEU A 384 16.53 49.34 -22.18
N VAL A 385 17.60 48.64 -21.84
CA VAL A 385 18.54 49.01 -20.78
C VAL A 385 19.97 48.87 -21.25
N ALA A 386 20.87 49.71 -20.78
CA ALA A 386 22.30 49.56 -20.98
C ALA A 386 22.94 48.90 -19.74
N VAL A 387 23.78 47.89 -19.94
CA VAL A 387 24.56 47.30 -18.84
C VAL A 387 25.78 48.18 -18.57
N VAL A 388 25.81 48.77 -17.38
CA VAL A 388 26.93 49.58 -16.90
C VAL A 388 28.00 48.67 -16.30
N GLU A 389 27.58 47.75 -15.41
CA GLU A 389 28.45 46.72 -14.84
C GLU A 389 27.71 45.39 -14.70
N GLN A 390 28.40 44.28 -14.95
CA GLN A 390 27.86 42.93 -14.72
C GLN A 390 27.96 42.48 -13.25
N LYS A 391 27.84 43.45 -12.33
CA LYS A 391 27.73 43.27 -10.89
C LYS A 391 26.80 44.35 -10.34
N ASP A 392 26.15 44.10 -9.22
CA ASP A 392 25.43 45.16 -8.49
C ASP A 392 26.41 46.05 -7.69
N PRO A 393 25.97 47.23 -7.18
CA PRO A 393 26.80 48.12 -6.37
C PRO A 393 27.37 47.48 -5.09
N PHE A 394 26.87 46.31 -4.69
CA PHE A 394 27.33 45.55 -3.52
C PHE A 394 28.27 44.38 -3.92
N GLY A 395 28.65 44.28 -5.20
CA GLY A 395 29.62 43.33 -5.73
C GLY A 395 29.06 41.97 -6.15
N SER A 396 27.74 41.78 -6.13
CA SER A 396 27.09 40.53 -6.52
C SER A 396 27.13 40.34 -8.04
N THR A 397 27.73 39.23 -8.50
CA THR A 397 27.80 38.84 -9.92
C THR A 397 26.50 38.25 -10.48
N SER A 398 25.50 38.03 -9.61
CA SER A 398 24.19 37.50 -10.00
C SER A 398 23.21 38.58 -10.48
N ARG A 399 23.61 39.85 -10.42
CA ARG A 399 22.82 41.04 -10.75
C ARG A 399 23.68 42.04 -11.51
N TRP A 400 23.06 42.85 -12.34
CA TRP A 400 23.75 43.83 -13.17
C TRP A 400 23.29 45.22 -12.78
N LEU A 401 24.24 46.15 -12.73
CA LEU A 401 23.96 47.57 -12.68
C LEU A 401 23.60 48.03 -14.10
N VAL A 402 22.38 48.54 -14.26
CA VAL A 402 21.84 48.93 -15.57
C VAL A 402 21.39 50.39 -15.56
N ASP A 403 21.51 51.06 -16.71
CA ASP A 403 20.96 52.39 -16.98
C ASP A 403 19.71 52.24 -17.86
N THR A 404 18.63 52.92 -17.48
CA THR A 404 17.33 52.90 -18.17
C THR A 404 17.05 54.14 -19.01
N GLY A 405 18.00 55.09 -19.06
CA GLY A 405 18.00 56.27 -19.93
C GLY A 405 17.84 57.60 -19.19
#